data_AF-G5KG73-F1
#
_entry.id   AF-G5KG73-F1
#
_cell.length_a   1.000
_cell.length_b   1.000
_cell.length_c   1.000
_cell.angle_alpha   90.00
_cell.angle_beta   90.00
_cell.angle_gamma   90.00
#
_symmetry.space_group_name_H-M   'P 1'
#
loop_
_entity.id
_entity.type
_entity.pdbx_description
1 polymer ?
#
loop_
_entity_poly.entity_id
_entity_poly.type
_entity_poly.pdbx_seq_one_letter_code
_entity_poly.pdbx_strand_id
1 'polypeptide(L)' 'MEKNMNNYDVIVLGFGKAGKTLAAKLAAKGKKVAMIE' A
#
# COMPACT_ATOMS: atom_id res chain seq x y z
N MET A 1 -15.65 16.62 12.12
CA MET A 1 -15.64 15.85 10.86
C MET A 1 -14.92 14.54 11.14
N GLU A 2 -15.63 13.42 11.06
CA GLU A 2 -15.04 12.10 11.27
C GLU A 2 -14.21 11.75 10.02
N LYS A 3 -12.91 11.55 10.22
CA LYS A 3 -12.00 11.19 9.13
C LYS A 3 -12.25 9.72 8.82
N ASN A 4 -12.81 9.42 7.65
CA ASN A 4 -12.96 8.05 7.18
C ASN A 4 -11.58 7.37 7.21
N MET A 5 -11.45 6.39 8.10
CA MET A 5 -10.23 5.62 8.25
C MET A 5 -10.11 4.77 6.99
N ASN A 6 -9.18 5.13 6.11
CA ASN A 6 -8.94 4.37 4.89
C ASN A 6 -8.43 2.99 5.30
N ASN A 7 -9.31 1.99 5.26
CA ASN A 7 -8.88 0.61 5.46
C ASN A 7 -7.96 0.23 4.28
N TYR A 8 -6.75 -0.22 4.60
CA TYR A 8 -5.77 -0.77 3.67
C TYR A 8 -5.52 -2.22 4.07
N ASP A 9 -5.36 -3.09 3.08
CA ASP A 9 -5.00 -4.49 3.33
C ASP A 9 -3.52 -4.65 3.68
N VAL A 10 -2.68 -3.76 3.13
CA VAL A 10 -1.22 -3.84 3.24
C VAL A 10 -0.64 -2.43 3.34
N ILE A 11 0.35 -2.26 4.22
CA ILE A 11 1.22 -1.08 4.28
C ILE A 11 2.63 -1.50 3.87
N VAL A 12 3.21 -0.82 2.90
CA VAL A 12 4.60 -0.99 2.47
C VAL A 12 5.40 0.24 2.88
N LEU A 13 6.47 0.03 3.64
CA LEU A 13 7.39 1.08 4.10
C LEU A 13 8.64 1.09 3.22
N GLY A 14 8.95 2.25 2.64
CA GLY A 14 10.05 2.49 1.71
C GLY A 14 9.70 2.31 0.23
N PHE A 15 10.10 3.26 -0.60
CA PHE A 15 9.89 3.32 -2.06
C PHE A 15 11.08 2.85 -2.89
N GLY A 16 11.97 2.05 -2.29
CA GLY A 16 13.02 1.34 -3.00
C GLY A 16 12.45 0.39 -4.07
N LYS A 17 13.33 -0.22 -4.88
CA LYS A 17 12.94 -1.17 -5.93
C LYS A 17 12.04 -2.29 -5.38
N ALA A 18 12.42 -2.87 -4.25
CA ALA A 18 11.65 -3.94 -3.60
C ALA A 18 10.26 -3.47 -3.15
N GLY A 19 10.17 -2.30 -2.51
CA GLY A 19 8.90 -1.75 -2.02
C GLY A 19 7.90 -1.50 -3.16
N LYS A 20 8.35 -0.85 -4.23
CA LYS A 20 7.50 -0.61 -5.41
C LYS A 20 7.09 -1.90 -6.12
N THR A 21 8.00 -2.86 -6.27
CA THR A 21 7.69 -4.16 -6.88
C THR A 21 6.66 -4.94 -6.05
N LEU A 22 6.80 -4.96 -4.73
CA LEU A 22 5.86 -5.63 -3.84
C LEU A 22 4.48 -4.96 -3.85
N ALA A 23 4.43 -3.63 -3.73
CA ALA A 23 3.20 -2.86 -3.77
C ALA A 23 2.44 -3.09 -5.08
N ALA A 24 3.12 -3.04 -6.23
CA ALA A 24 2.51 -3.29 -7.54
C ALA A 24 1.96 -4.73 -7.65
N LYS A 25 2.72 -5.73 -7.19
CA LYS A 25 2.28 -7.14 -7.23
C LYS A 25 1.05 -7.40 -6.36
N LEU A 26 0.96 -6.74 -5.20
CA LEU A 26 -0.17 -6.89 -4.29
C LEU A 26 -1.40 -6.11 -4.78
N ALA A 27 -1.20 -4.91 -5.32
CA ALA A 27 -2.27 -4.14 -5.97
C ALA A 27 -2.86 -4.89 -7.17
N ALA A 28 -2.04 -5.55 -8.00
CA ALA A 28 -2.50 -6.39 -9.10
C ALA A 28 -3.34 -7.60 -8.65
N LYS A 29 -3.23 -8.01 -7.38
CA LYS A 29 -4.07 -9.03 -6.74
C LYS A 29 -5.32 -8.44 -6.06
N GLY A 30 -5.63 -7.17 -6.30
CA GLY A 30 -6.79 -6.48 -5.74
C GLY A 30 -6.63 -5.99 -4.30
N LYS A 31 -5.41 -6.02 -3.74
CA LYS A 31 -5.18 -5.49 -2.39
C LYS A 31 -5.12 -3.97 -2.42
N LYS A 32 -5.76 -3.32 -1.46
CA LYS A 32 -5.63 -1.88 -1.24
C LYS A 32 -4.35 -1.62 -0.45
N VAL A 33 -3.30 -1.19 -1.16
CA VAL A 33 -1.97 -0.99 -0.59
C VAL A 33 -1.74 0.49 -0.27
N ALA A 34 -1.35 0.80 0.96
CA ALA A 34 -0.74 2.08 1.31
C ALA A 34 0.78 1.95 1.20
N MET A 35 1.43 2.96 0.63
CA MET A 35 2.88 3.01 0.49
C MET A 35 3.36 4.30 1.17
N ILE A 36 4.36 4.19 2.04
CA ILE A 36 4.89 5.29 2.86
C ILE A 36 6.42 5.28 2.74
N GLU A 37 7.06 6.45 2.69
CA GLU A 37 8.52 6.60 2.85
C GLU A 37 8.86 6.96 4.29
#